data_AF-A0AAU5PBU5-F1
#
_entry.id   AF-A0AAU5PBU5-F1
#
_cell.length_a   1.000
_cell.length_b   1.000
_cell.length_c   1.000
_cell.angle_alpha   90.00
_cell.angle_beta   90.00
_cell.angle_gamma   90.00
#
_symmetry.space_group_name_H-M   'P 1'
#
loop_
_entity.id
_entity.type
_entity.pdbx_description
1 polymer ?
#
loop_
_entity_poly.entity_id
_entity_poly.type
_entity_poly.pdbx_seq_one_letter_code
_entity_poly.pdbx_strand_id
1 'polypeptide(L)'
;MLEFVRFTLEAEGVAHARPSRWEVGDEWYVTARPTMDGLRIAEHGIELLYAPRLHAPATAYARALNQVVWQERAGENPADHLEPFKAEFLAAARRSLS
;
A
#
# COMPACT_ATOMS: atom_id res chain seq x y z
N MET A 1 9.97 4.69 7.31
CA MET A 1 10.45 4.30 5.96
C MET A 1 10.44 2.80 5.77
N LEU A 2 11.30 2.03 6.47
CA LEU A 2 11.37 0.57 6.27
C LEU A 2 10.07 -0.16 6.62
N GLU A 3 9.37 0.25 7.69
CA GLU A 3 8.05 -0.31 8.01
C GLU A 3 7.01 0.01 6.93
N PHE A 4 7.04 1.20 6.36
CA PHE A 4 6.16 1.58 5.25
C PHE A 4 6.44 0.70 4.03
N VAL A 5 7.71 0.53 3.66
CA VAL A 5 8.11 -0.38 2.56
C VAL A 5 7.64 -1.81 2.84
N ARG A 6 7.86 -2.34 4.05
CA ARG A 6 7.40 -3.67 4.42
C ARG A 6 5.89 -3.82 4.21
N PHE A 7 5.08 -2.94 4.81
CA PHE A 7 3.63 -3.04 4.71
C PHE A 7 3.11 -2.79 3.30
N THR A 8 3.77 -1.97 2.48
CA THR A 8 3.39 -1.83 1.06
C THR A 8 3.59 -3.14 0.28
N LEU A 9 4.69 -3.85 0.52
CA LEU A 9 4.96 -5.14 -0.14
C LEU A 9 4.02 -6.25 0.36
N GLU A 10 3.73 -6.29 1.65
CA GLU A 10 2.72 -7.20 2.20
C GLU A 10 1.34 -6.92 1.61
N ALA A 11 0.95 -5.64 1.49
CA ALA A 11 -0.32 -5.24 0.91
C ALA A 11 -0.41 -5.60 -0.59
N GLU A 12 0.69 -5.49 -1.36
CA GLU A 12 0.77 -6.01 -2.74
C GLU A 12 0.48 -7.52 -2.78
N GLY A 13 1.07 -8.29 -1.86
CA GLY A 13 0.84 -9.73 -1.75
C GLY A 13 -0.61 -10.08 -1.39
N VAL A 14 -1.20 -9.36 -0.44
CA VAL A 14 -2.61 -9.50 -0.04
C VAL A 14 -3.54 -9.18 -1.21
N ALA A 15 -3.26 -8.10 -1.96
CA ALA A 15 -3.98 -7.74 -3.16
C ALA A 15 -3.91 -8.82 -4.24
N HIS A 16 -2.73 -9.42 -4.43
CA HIS A 16 -2.55 -10.50 -5.40
C HIS A 16 -3.30 -11.79 -5.00
N ALA A 17 -3.30 -12.12 -3.71
CA ALA A 17 -3.99 -13.29 -3.18
C ALA A 17 -5.51 -13.08 -3.01
N ARG A 18 -6.04 -11.91 -3.35
CA ARG A 18 -7.45 -11.56 -3.18
C ARG A 18 -8.34 -12.48 -4.01
N PRO A 19 -9.30 -13.19 -3.38
CA PRO A 19 -10.28 -13.97 -4.12
C PRO A 19 -11.23 -13.04 -4.89
N SER A 20 -11.84 -13.56 -5.96
CA SER A 20 -12.80 -12.79 -6.78
C SER A 20 -14.01 -12.32 -5.98
N ARG A 21 -14.41 -13.08 -4.96
CA ARG A 21 -15.45 -12.74 -3.98
C ARG A 21 -14.93 -12.99 -2.58
N TRP A 22 -15.29 -12.12 -1.66
CA TRP A 22 -15.00 -12.25 -0.24
C TRP A 22 -16.03 -11.47 0.58
N GLU A 23 -16.17 -11.85 1.84
CA GLU A 23 -16.99 -11.17 2.85
C GLU A 23 -16.16 -10.82 4.09
N VAL A 24 -16.66 -9.87 4.89
CA VAL A 24 -16.05 -9.53 6.17
C VAL A 24 -16.11 -10.75 7.09
N GLY A 25 -14.94 -11.26 7.48
CA GLY A 25 -14.80 -12.45 8.32
C GLY A 25 -14.19 -13.65 7.59
N ASP A 26 -14.12 -13.60 6.25
CA ASP A 26 -13.40 -14.62 5.49
C ASP A 26 -11.92 -14.66 5.87
N GLU A 27 -11.30 -15.83 5.70
CA GLU A 27 -9.88 -16.03 6.02
C GLU A 27 -8.96 -15.00 5.34
N TRP A 28 -9.21 -14.72 4.06
CA TRP A 28 -8.47 -13.67 3.35
C TRP A 28 -8.70 -12.29 3.99
N TYR A 29 -9.92 -11.93 4.37
CA TYR A 29 -10.19 -10.64 5.02
C TYR A 29 -9.48 -10.52 6.37
N VAL A 30 -9.56 -11.59 7.19
CA VAL A 30 -8.95 -11.64 8.52
C VAL A 30 -7.43 -11.52 8.44
N THR A 31 -6.81 -12.08 7.40
CA THR A 31 -5.36 -11.99 7.16
C THR A 31 -4.95 -10.68 6.50
N ALA A 32 -5.77 -10.12 5.61
CA ALA A 32 -5.53 -8.85 4.92
C ALA A 32 -5.59 -7.64 5.86
N ARG A 33 -6.53 -7.65 6.81
CA ARG A 33 -6.81 -6.51 7.68
C ARG A 33 -5.60 -6.04 8.51
N PRO A 34 -4.86 -6.91 9.23
CA PRO A 34 -3.67 -6.51 9.97
C PRO A 34 -2.60 -5.83 9.10
N THR A 35 -2.39 -6.32 7.88
CA THR A 35 -1.45 -5.69 6.93
C THR A 35 -1.89 -4.28 6.55
N MET A 36 -3.18 -4.08 6.28
CA MET A 36 -3.72 -2.76 5.93
C MET A 36 -3.75 -1.79 7.11
N ASP A 37 -4.01 -2.28 8.32
CA ASP A 37 -3.89 -1.49 9.55
C ASP A 37 -2.43 -1.07 9.78
N GLY A 38 -1.49 -1.99 9.59
CA GLY A 38 -0.05 -1.72 9.65
C GLY A 38 0.42 -0.71 8.61
N LEU A 39 -0.09 -0.80 7.37
CA LEU A 39 0.19 0.18 6.31
C LEU A 39 -0.24 1.59 6.73
N ARG A 40 -1.44 1.73 7.30
CA ARG A 40 -1.96 3.03 7.78
C ARG A 40 -1.10 3.60 8.91
N ILE A 41 -0.67 2.77 9.86
CA ILE A 41 0.25 3.20 10.93
C ILE A 41 1.58 3.67 10.34
N ALA A 42 2.13 2.91 9.39
CA ALA A 42 3.40 3.25 8.78
C ALA A 42 3.33 4.50 7.89
N GLU A 43 2.20 4.77 7.22
CA GLU A 43 1.93 6.01 6.49
C GLU A 43 2.01 7.21 7.43
N HIS A 44 1.32 7.19 8.56
CA HIS A 44 1.43 8.24 9.58
C HIS A 44 2.85 8.37 10.12
N GLY A 45 3.60 7.26 10.21
CA GLY A 45 5.03 7.29 10.51
C GLY A 45 5.85 8.07 9.46
N ILE A 46 5.49 8.01 8.18
CA ILE A 46 6.08 8.84 7.13
C ILE A 46 5.76 10.33 7.37
N GLU A 47 4.50 10.65 7.66
CA GLU A 47 4.06 12.03 7.90
C GLU A 47 4.76 12.67 9.11
N LEU A 48 4.94 11.91 10.20
CA LEU A 48 5.49 12.42 11.46
C LEU A 48 7.02 12.53 11.46
N LEU A 49 7.72 11.59 10.81
CA LEU A 49 9.17 11.41 11.02
C LEU A 49 10.03 11.81 9.82
N TYR A 50 9.42 12.07 8.66
CA TYR A 50 10.16 12.26 7.41
C TYR A 50 9.80 13.56 6.70
N ALA A 51 10.67 13.94 5.75
CA ALA A 51 10.57 15.21 5.03
C ALA A 51 9.22 15.35 4.29
N PRO A 52 8.62 16.57 4.26
CA PRO A 52 7.30 16.81 3.66
C PRO A 52 7.11 16.31 2.22
N ARG A 53 8.19 16.28 1.45
CA ARG A 53 8.20 15.78 0.07
C ARG A 53 7.82 14.29 -0.06
N LEU A 54 7.83 13.52 1.03
CA LEU A 54 7.47 12.10 1.06
C LEU A 54 6.00 11.88 1.39
N HIS A 55 5.32 12.88 1.97
CA HIS A 55 3.97 12.73 2.48
C HIS A 55 2.98 12.41 1.36
N ALA A 56 2.91 13.26 0.33
CA ALA A 56 1.97 13.05 -0.77
C ALA A 56 2.22 11.74 -1.56
N PRO A 57 3.46 11.38 -1.94
CA PRO A 57 3.72 10.09 -2.59
C PRO A 57 3.38 8.88 -1.71
N ALA A 58 3.67 8.94 -0.40
CA ALA A 58 3.31 7.86 0.52
C ALA A 58 1.79 7.69 0.63
N THR A 59 1.05 8.79 0.78
CA THR A 59 -0.41 8.76 0.83
C THR A 59 -1.04 8.29 -0.47
N ALA A 60 -0.53 8.74 -1.62
CA ALA A 60 -1.00 8.28 -2.91
C ALA A 60 -0.82 6.75 -3.04
N TYR A 61 0.36 6.25 -2.63
CA TYR A 61 0.64 4.83 -2.71
C TYR A 61 -0.20 3.99 -1.74
N ALA A 62 -0.34 4.42 -0.49
CA ALA A 62 -1.17 3.74 0.51
C ALA A 62 -2.66 3.70 0.09
N ARG A 63 -3.16 4.78 -0.51
CA ARG A 63 -4.53 4.83 -1.05
C ARG A 63 -4.73 3.88 -2.23
N ALA A 64 -3.78 3.83 -3.16
CA ALA A 64 -3.85 2.91 -4.29
C ALA A 64 -3.88 1.46 -3.78
N LEU A 65 -3.01 1.09 -2.84
CA LEU A 65 -3.03 -0.23 -2.20
C LEU A 65 -4.38 -0.53 -1.53
N ASN A 66 -4.93 0.42 -0.78
CA ASN A 66 -6.24 0.25 -0.14
C ASN A 66 -7.36 -0.01 -1.16
N GLN A 67 -7.36 0.72 -2.28
CA GLN A 67 -8.31 0.49 -3.37
C GLN A 67 -8.16 -0.90 -3.97
N VAL A 68 -6.93 -1.32 -4.29
CA VAL A 68 -6.68 -2.62 -4.92
C VAL A 68 -7.00 -3.79 -3.99
N VAL A 69 -6.71 -3.66 -2.69
CA VAL A 69 -7.03 -4.71 -1.71
C VAL A 69 -8.53 -4.83 -1.52
N TRP A 70 -9.26 -3.74 -1.29
CA TRP A 70 -10.66 -3.85 -0.89
C TRP A 70 -11.65 -3.81 -2.05
N GLN A 71 -11.39 -3.05 -3.10
CA GLN A 71 -12.38 -2.83 -4.16
C GLN A 71 -12.33 -3.90 -5.24
N GLU A 72 -13.49 -4.18 -5.82
CA GLU A 72 -13.61 -5.07 -6.98
C GLU A 72 -12.98 -4.40 -8.20
N ARG A 73 -12.12 -5.13 -8.92
CA ARG A 73 -11.42 -4.63 -10.11
C ARG A 73 -11.84 -5.42 -11.35
N ALA A 74 -12.10 -4.70 -12.43
CA ALA A 74 -12.46 -5.27 -13.72
C ALA A 74 -11.21 -5.82 -14.44
N GLY A 75 -10.70 -6.97 -13.99
CA GLY A 75 -9.69 -7.78 -14.70
C GLY A 75 -8.29 -7.16 -14.86
N GLU A 76 -8.08 -5.92 -14.42
CA GLU A 76 -6.81 -5.22 -14.52
C GLU A 76 -5.83 -5.73 -13.45
N ASN A 77 -4.58 -5.98 -13.84
CA ASN A 77 -3.56 -6.53 -12.95
C ASN A 77 -3.31 -5.55 -11.78
N PRO A 78 -3.38 -6.03 -10.51
CA PRO A 78 -2.93 -5.30 -9.33
C PRO A 78 -1.63 -4.54 -9.51
N ALA A 79 -0.60 -5.20 -10.03
CA ALA A 79 0.74 -4.65 -10.17
C ALA A 79 0.80 -3.44 -11.11
N ASP A 80 0.16 -3.54 -12.29
CA ASP A 80 0.23 -2.50 -13.32
C ASP A 80 -0.37 -1.16 -12.84
N HIS A 81 -1.42 -1.23 -12.00
CA HIS A 81 -2.02 -0.05 -11.40
C HIS A 81 -1.21 0.54 -10.24
N LEU A 82 -0.49 -0.29 -9.50
CA LEU A 82 0.31 0.15 -8.35
C LEU A 82 1.66 0.74 -8.76
N GLU A 83 2.21 0.29 -9.90
CA GLU A 83 3.56 0.65 -10.36
C GLU A 83 3.82 2.16 -10.42
N PRO A 84 2.93 3.02 -10.96
CA PRO A 84 3.17 4.46 -11.00
C PRO A 84 3.35 5.07 -9.60
N PHE A 85 2.51 4.65 -8.64
CA PHE A 85 2.56 5.16 -7.26
C PHE A 85 3.80 4.67 -6.51
N LYS A 86 4.16 3.39 -6.71
CA LYS A 86 5.38 2.78 -6.18
C LYS A 86 6.62 3.50 -6.69
N ALA A 87 6.71 3.73 -8.00
CA ALA A 87 7.83 4.41 -8.63
C ALA A 87 7.98 5.85 -8.12
N GLU A 88 6.87 6.59 -7.98
CA GLU A 88 6.88 7.96 -7.45
C GLU A 88 7.39 8.01 -6.01
N PHE A 89 6.88 7.14 -5.13
CA PHE A 89 7.33 7.04 -3.75
C PHE A 89 8.81 6.70 -3.65
N LEU A 90 9.29 5.69 -4.38
CA LEU A 90 10.70 5.28 -4.36
C LEU A 90 11.61 6.39 -4.90
N ALA A 91 11.19 7.11 -5.94
CA ALA A 91 11.93 8.26 -6.46
C ALA A 91 12.01 9.40 -5.42
N ALA A 92 10.91 9.69 -4.72
CA ALA A 92 10.90 10.68 -3.64
C ALA A 92 11.80 10.25 -2.47
N ALA A 93 11.74 8.99 -2.07
CA ALA A 93 12.58 8.41 -1.01
C ALA A 93 14.06 8.49 -1.38
N ARG A 94 14.44 8.09 -2.61
CA ARG A 94 15.83 8.18 -3.07
C ARG A 94 16.36 9.62 -2.99
N ARG A 95 15.58 10.59 -3.47
CA ARG A 95 15.98 12.00 -3.44
C ARG A 95 16.08 12.56 -2.02
N SER A 96 15.45 11.96 -1.01
CA SER A 96 15.58 12.39 0.40
C SER A 96 16.85 11.88 1.10
N LEU A 97 17.58 10.95 0.47
CA LEU A 97 18.83 10.39 0.98
C LEU A 97 20.07 11.12 0.43
N SER A 98 19.87 12.04 -0.52
CA SER A 98 20.90 12.87 -1.15
C SER A 98 20.88 14.27 -0.54
#